data_AF-A0A4P7CXI8-F1
#
_entry.id   AF-A0A4P7CXI8-F1
#
_cell.length_a   1.000
_cell.length_b   1.000
_cell.length_c   1.000
_cell.angle_alpha   90.00
_cell.angle_beta   90.00
_cell.angle_gamma   90.00
#
_symmetry.space_group_name_H-M   'P 1'
#
loop_
_entity.id
_entity.type
_entity.pdbx_description
1 polymer ?
#
loop_
_entity_poly.entity_id
_entity_poly.type
_entity_poly.pdbx_seq_one_letter_code
_entity_poly.pdbx_strand_id
1 'polypeptide(L)'
;MSAQELSVYVPDGGEWRKRTGNICYVEGENPCPEVSAPARRLSAQDRFEVTDIPGAMAKMGWHTSAALLNKWFHCSPKNQAMSSFEKMYGLSQDGLHQYPAHRIDQSTIRLDWVLSHPRVKVRFDVLQSHFYLATNTARALLAKKLRKFKDREHIDSLVETDGNMDELHTKFQFQRVQIDTSALEKASVFFRAMLNYGKPDDLAGALGGFAMYAAAAKIHIRPSIIGAGTVAEVTHVALYVKNPYSFFDDEKESGSQYLGHWNRDGICLVPEGYVSQWANFGSWSKYIIQPEGPYGRTYWPVHNSDFRRWQDAHNAGGDIILYSDFQIVKISPPIKVRL
;
A
#
# COMPACT_ATOMS: atom_id res chain seq x y z
N MET A 1 -16.29 26.29 20.60
CA MET A 1 -16.74 24.93 20.91
C MET A 1 -15.82 24.41 22.01
N SER A 2 -16.36 23.89 23.12
CA SER A 2 -15.54 23.37 24.23
C SER A 2 -14.62 22.26 23.70
N ALA A 3 -13.37 22.23 24.17
CA ALA A 3 -12.38 21.21 23.84
C ALA A 3 -13.05 19.82 23.77
N GLN A 4 -13.27 19.31 22.56
CA GLN A 4 -13.82 17.97 22.38
C GLN A 4 -12.76 17.00 22.90
N GLU A 5 -13.10 16.21 23.91
CA GLU A 5 -12.29 15.09 24.34
C GLU A 5 -12.04 14.17 23.14
N LEU A 6 -10.82 14.21 22.61
CA LEU A 6 -10.43 13.37 21.47
C LEU A 6 -10.23 11.93 21.95
N SER A 7 -10.86 11.00 21.26
CA SER A 7 -10.63 9.57 21.47
C SER A 7 -9.34 9.16 20.78
N VAL A 8 -8.25 9.03 21.53
CA VAL A 8 -6.97 8.59 20.98
C VAL A 8 -6.71 7.12 21.33
N TYR A 9 -6.10 6.41 20.39
CA TYR A 9 -5.69 5.02 20.60
C TYR A 9 -4.17 4.97 20.58
N VAL A 10 -3.58 4.48 21.67
CA VAL A 10 -2.13 4.36 21.83
C VAL A 10 -1.74 2.92 22.16
N PRO A 11 -0.54 2.48 21.75
CA PRO A 11 0.03 1.23 22.23
C PRO A 11 0.45 1.36 23.71
N ASP A 12 -0.05 0.46 24.56
CA ASP A 12 0.25 0.34 25.99
C ASP A 12 0.45 -1.16 26.32
N GLY A 13 1.68 -1.55 26.65
CA GLY A 13 2.00 -2.96 26.97
C GLY A 13 1.73 -3.94 25.81
N GLY A 14 1.77 -3.47 24.57
CA GLY A 14 1.43 -4.25 23.38
C GLY A 14 -0.07 -4.27 23.05
N GLU A 15 -0.94 -3.67 23.85
CA GLU A 15 -2.38 -3.51 23.56
C GLU A 15 -2.71 -2.09 23.11
N TRP A 16 -3.71 -1.93 22.24
CA TRP A 16 -4.22 -0.60 21.90
C TRP A 16 -5.29 -0.21 22.89
N ARG A 17 -5.09 0.92 23.56
CA ARG A 17 -6.04 1.40 24.56
C ARG A 17 -6.58 2.75 24.18
N LYS A 18 -7.91 2.87 24.28
CA LYS A 18 -8.59 4.15 24.18
C LYS A 18 -8.18 5.04 25.35
N ARG A 19 -7.83 6.27 25.05
CA ARG A 19 -7.51 7.35 25.98
C ARG A 19 -8.18 8.63 25.48
N THR A 20 -8.24 9.61 26.35
CA THR A 20 -8.48 11.02 26.04
C THR A 20 -7.17 11.67 25.62
N GLY A 21 -7.22 12.59 24.66
CA GLY A 21 -6.05 13.32 24.18
C GLY A 21 -6.26 14.84 24.24
N ASN A 22 -5.22 15.55 24.66
CA ASN A 22 -5.19 17.01 24.71
C ASN A 22 -4.36 17.58 23.55
N ILE A 23 -4.78 18.72 23.00
CA ILE A 23 -4.07 19.40 21.91
C ILE A 23 -2.89 20.21 22.45
N CYS A 24 -1.78 20.19 21.72
CA CYS A 24 -0.53 20.87 22.03
C CYS A 24 -0.06 21.75 20.84
N TYR A 25 0.85 22.69 21.09
CA TYR A 25 1.48 23.52 20.06
C TYR A 25 2.97 23.76 20.35
N VAL A 26 3.74 24.06 19.30
CA VAL A 26 5.16 24.44 19.41
C VAL A 26 5.26 25.94 19.68
N GLU A 27 6.18 26.35 20.54
CA GLU A 27 6.43 27.77 20.83
C GLU A 27 6.79 28.55 19.55
N GLY A 28 6.11 29.68 19.32
CA GLY A 28 6.29 30.52 18.13
C GLY A 28 5.42 30.14 16.92
N GLU A 29 4.68 29.03 16.97
CA GLU A 29 3.67 28.67 15.96
C GLU A 29 2.26 29.10 16.44
N ASN A 30 1.37 29.48 15.50
CA ASN A 30 0.03 29.97 15.86
C ASN A 30 -0.80 28.88 16.56
N PRO A 31 -1.31 29.12 17.79
CA PRO A 31 -2.20 28.18 18.45
C PRO A 31 -3.52 28.05 17.68
N CYS A 32 -4.14 26.88 17.76
CA CYS A 32 -5.44 26.63 17.13
C CYS A 32 -6.48 27.67 17.58
N PRO A 33 -7.16 28.39 16.66
CA PRO A 33 -8.15 29.40 17.02
C PRO A 33 -9.34 28.86 17.82
N GLU A 34 -9.59 27.55 17.75
CA GLU A 34 -10.82 26.90 18.24
C GLU A 34 -10.66 26.17 19.58
N VAL A 35 -9.45 26.09 20.15
CA VAL A 35 -9.17 25.32 21.38
C VAL A 35 -8.99 26.25 22.58
N SER A 36 -9.94 26.19 23.53
CA SER A 36 -9.97 27.06 24.73
C SER A 36 -9.20 26.53 25.94
N ALA A 37 -8.63 25.32 25.87
CA ALA A 37 -7.90 24.69 26.96
C ALA A 37 -6.45 25.21 27.06
N PRO A 38 -5.77 25.09 28.23
CA PRO A 38 -4.34 25.41 28.35
C PRO A 38 -3.52 24.38 27.56
N ALA A 39 -3.42 24.57 26.24
CA ALA A 39 -2.59 23.73 25.40
C ALA A 39 -1.11 23.90 25.83
N ARG A 40 -0.44 22.76 26.02
CA ARG A 40 0.96 22.73 26.49
C ARG A 40 1.88 23.26 25.40
N ARG A 41 2.89 24.05 25.80
CA ARG A 41 3.97 24.54 24.95
C ARG A 41 5.08 23.50 24.83
N LEU A 42 5.51 23.22 23.60
CA LEU A 42 6.63 22.33 23.27
C LEU A 42 7.81 23.15 22.74
N SER A 43 9.04 22.68 23.01
CA SER A 43 10.24 23.33 22.46
C SER A 43 10.49 22.89 21.02
N ALA A 44 11.22 23.69 20.24
CA ALA A 44 11.60 23.33 18.87
C ALA A 44 12.49 22.07 18.80
N GLN A 45 13.23 21.76 19.88
CA GLN A 45 14.08 20.56 19.96
C GLN A 45 13.25 19.27 20.12
N ASP A 46 12.01 19.39 20.61
CA ASP A 46 11.11 18.24 20.75
C ASP A 46 10.49 17.81 19.41
N ARG A 47 10.72 18.57 18.33
CA ARG A 47 10.05 18.35 17.04
C ARG A 47 10.32 16.95 16.51
N PHE A 48 9.26 16.33 16.01
CA PHE A 48 9.30 15.05 15.31
C PHE A 48 9.46 15.30 13.82
N GLU A 49 10.37 14.57 13.19
CA GLU A 49 10.63 14.62 11.74
C GLU A 49 10.15 13.31 11.09
N VAL A 50 9.76 13.33 9.81
CA VAL A 50 9.35 12.10 9.11
C VAL A 50 10.46 11.05 9.05
N THR A 51 11.72 11.46 9.17
CA THR A 51 12.88 10.56 9.26
C THR A 51 12.98 9.83 10.59
N ASP A 52 12.23 10.22 11.63
CA ASP A 52 12.13 9.47 12.89
C ASP A 52 11.22 8.24 12.76
N ILE A 53 10.34 8.19 11.75
CA ILE A 53 9.31 7.15 11.57
C ILE A 53 9.90 5.73 11.41
N PRO A 54 10.96 5.49 10.59
CA PRO A 54 11.55 4.16 10.49
C PRO A 54 12.04 3.61 11.84
N GLY A 55 12.58 4.47 12.71
CA GLY A 55 13.00 4.09 14.06
C GLY A 55 11.82 3.72 14.95
N ALA A 56 10.72 4.48 14.86
CA ALA A 56 9.47 4.17 15.55
C ALA A 56 8.87 2.83 15.07
N MET A 57 8.80 2.62 13.76
CA MET A 57 8.36 1.35 13.15
C MET A 57 9.19 0.17 13.65
N ALA A 58 10.51 0.28 13.67
CA ALA A 58 11.39 -0.79 14.16
C ALA A 58 11.14 -1.13 15.65
N LYS A 59 10.90 -0.14 16.51
CA LYS A 59 10.54 -0.36 17.92
C LYS A 59 9.19 -1.06 18.09
N MET A 60 8.26 -0.86 17.16
CA MET A 60 6.98 -1.55 17.12
C MET A 60 7.07 -2.97 16.54
N GLY A 61 8.25 -3.42 16.11
CA GLY A 61 8.44 -4.69 15.42
C GLY A 61 8.06 -4.65 13.93
N TRP A 62 7.83 -3.46 13.36
CA TRP A 62 7.48 -3.27 11.96
C TRP A 62 8.73 -3.12 11.09
N HIS A 63 9.53 -4.19 11.07
CA HIS A 63 10.85 -4.17 10.45
C HIS A 63 10.78 -4.01 8.93
N THR A 64 9.77 -4.60 8.28
CA THR A 64 9.58 -4.52 6.82
C THR A 64 9.15 -3.12 6.41
N SER A 65 8.22 -2.52 7.16
CA SER A 65 7.77 -1.13 6.99
C SER A 65 8.95 -0.17 7.15
N ALA A 66 9.75 -0.35 8.20
CA ALA A 66 10.94 0.46 8.43
C ALA A 66 11.96 0.34 7.30
N ALA A 67 12.20 -0.87 6.79
CA ALA A 67 13.13 -1.12 5.69
C ALA A 67 12.67 -0.43 4.40
N LEU A 68 11.39 -0.54 4.05
CA LEU A 68 10.81 0.13 2.88
C LEU A 68 10.88 1.66 3.00
N LEU A 69 10.54 2.20 4.16
CA LEU A 69 10.56 3.64 4.36
C LEU A 69 11.99 4.20 4.35
N ASN A 70 12.94 3.48 4.94
CA ASN A 70 14.36 3.80 4.78
C ASN A 70 14.75 3.78 3.31
N LYS A 71 14.36 2.76 2.54
CA LYS A 71 14.67 2.69 1.10
C LYS A 71 14.10 3.89 0.34
N TRP A 72 12.87 4.30 0.65
CA TRP A 72 12.27 5.52 0.09
C TRP A 72 13.15 6.74 0.36
N PHE A 73 13.56 6.98 1.62
CA PHE A 73 14.42 8.12 1.99
C PHE A 73 15.80 8.09 1.32
N HIS A 74 16.37 6.91 1.08
CA HIS A 74 17.68 6.74 0.45
C HIS A 74 17.67 6.87 -1.08
N CYS A 75 16.50 6.97 -1.73
CA CYS A 75 16.44 7.25 -3.16
C CYS A 75 17.04 8.64 -3.46
N SER A 76 18.17 8.69 -4.16
CA SER A 76 18.83 9.93 -4.55
C SER A 76 19.41 9.82 -5.97
N PRO A 77 19.22 10.82 -6.85
CA PRO A 77 18.45 12.05 -6.63
C PRO A 77 16.96 11.74 -6.44
N LYS A 78 16.19 12.71 -5.92
CA LYS A 78 14.75 12.52 -5.73
C LYS A 78 14.08 12.14 -7.05
N ASN A 79 13.03 11.35 -6.95
CA ASN A 79 12.22 10.95 -8.09
C ASN A 79 10.81 11.57 -7.99
N GLN A 80 10.11 11.79 -9.11
CA GLN A 80 8.75 12.32 -9.08
C GLN A 80 7.75 11.38 -8.42
N ALA A 81 6.79 11.97 -7.71
CA ALA A 81 5.65 11.26 -7.13
C ALA A 81 4.83 10.53 -8.22
N MET A 82 4.37 9.32 -7.95
CA MET A 82 3.50 8.57 -8.87
C MET A 82 2.10 9.18 -8.93
N SER A 83 1.65 9.56 -10.13
CA SER A 83 0.27 9.97 -10.39
C SER A 83 -0.75 8.84 -10.15
N SER A 84 -2.04 9.21 -10.08
CA SER A 84 -3.13 8.23 -9.97
C SER A 84 -3.14 7.21 -11.13
N PHE A 85 -2.77 7.64 -12.33
CA PHE A 85 -2.64 6.76 -13.50
C PHE A 85 -1.50 5.74 -13.31
N GLU A 86 -0.33 6.25 -12.92
CA GLU A 86 0.89 5.50 -12.65
C GLU A 86 0.70 4.43 -11.55
N LYS A 87 0.01 4.79 -10.46
CA LYS A 87 -0.35 3.85 -9.39
C LYS A 87 -1.31 2.76 -9.87
N MET A 88 -2.34 3.15 -10.64
CA MET A 88 -3.40 2.24 -11.10
C MET A 88 -2.90 1.24 -12.14
N TYR A 89 -2.12 1.68 -13.12
CA TYR A 89 -1.69 0.86 -14.23
C TYR A 89 -0.27 0.30 -14.07
N GLY A 90 0.55 0.86 -13.17
CA GLY A 90 1.94 0.45 -13.05
C GLY A 90 2.81 0.82 -14.25
N LEU A 91 2.37 1.79 -15.05
CA LEU A 91 3.10 2.33 -16.19
C LEU A 91 3.76 3.64 -15.78
N SER A 92 4.81 4.07 -16.48
CA SER A 92 5.35 5.43 -16.32
C SER A 92 4.39 6.49 -16.86
N GLN A 93 4.69 7.77 -16.59
CA GLN A 93 3.89 8.93 -16.94
C GLN A 93 3.45 9.02 -18.42
N ASP A 94 4.19 8.43 -19.36
CA ASP A 94 3.81 8.40 -20.78
C ASP A 94 2.88 7.23 -21.16
N GLY A 95 2.61 6.31 -20.24
CA GLY A 95 1.77 5.13 -20.46
C GLY A 95 2.35 4.13 -21.46
N LEU A 96 3.60 4.32 -21.90
CA LEU A 96 4.25 3.57 -22.96
C LEU A 96 5.50 2.81 -22.47
N HIS A 97 6.19 3.33 -21.45
CA HIS A 97 7.43 2.74 -20.95
C HIS A 97 7.31 2.19 -19.52
N GLN A 98 8.06 1.11 -19.27
CA GLN A 98 8.26 0.57 -17.93
C GLN A 98 8.93 1.60 -17.03
N TYR A 99 8.73 1.48 -15.72
CA TYR A 99 9.53 2.28 -14.79
C TYR A 99 11.02 1.96 -14.95
N PRO A 100 11.91 2.95 -14.80
CA PRO A 100 13.34 2.69 -14.80
C PRO A 100 13.70 1.72 -13.66
N ALA A 101 14.70 0.87 -13.88
CA ALA A 101 15.04 -0.23 -12.97
C ALA A 101 15.27 0.22 -11.51
N HIS A 102 15.81 1.42 -11.29
CA HIS A 102 16.03 1.97 -9.94
C HIS A 102 14.73 2.30 -9.17
N ARG A 103 13.57 2.31 -9.84
CA ARG A 103 12.24 2.45 -9.23
C ARG A 103 11.57 1.11 -8.93
N ILE A 104 12.21 -0.02 -9.24
CA ILE A 104 11.64 -1.35 -9.05
C ILE A 104 12.39 -2.05 -7.93
N ASP A 105 11.65 -2.52 -6.92
CA ASP A 105 12.17 -3.36 -5.85
C ASP A 105 11.53 -4.74 -5.91
N GLN A 106 12.37 -5.77 -6.03
CA GLN A 106 11.94 -7.18 -6.08
C GLN A 106 12.49 -7.99 -4.88
N SER A 107 13.05 -7.31 -3.88
CA SER A 107 13.88 -7.91 -2.84
C SER A 107 13.35 -7.71 -1.42
N THR A 108 12.74 -6.56 -1.13
CA THR A 108 12.33 -6.22 0.25
C THR A 108 11.10 -7.02 0.69
N ILE A 109 10.16 -7.29 -0.22
CA ILE A 109 8.94 -8.03 0.09
C ILE A 109 9.06 -9.45 -0.47
N ARG A 110 8.89 -10.44 0.40
CA ARG A 110 8.83 -11.86 0.02
C ARG A 110 7.40 -12.38 0.15
N LEU A 111 6.97 -13.19 -0.81
CA LEU A 111 5.62 -13.73 -0.88
C LEU A 111 5.32 -14.63 0.32
N ASP A 112 6.28 -15.40 0.81
CA ASP A 112 6.12 -16.22 2.03
C ASP A 112 5.84 -15.37 3.28
N TRP A 113 6.54 -14.24 3.45
CA TRP A 113 6.26 -13.26 4.51
C TRP A 113 4.88 -12.63 4.34
N VAL A 114 4.48 -12.26 3.12
CA VAL A 114 3.12 -11.74 2.88
C VAL A 114 2.08 -12.80 3.25
N LEU A 115 2.30 -14.06 2.87
CA LEU A 115 1.40 -15.19 3.12
C LEU A 115 1.41 -15.69 4.57
N SER A 116 2.38 -15.29 5.40
CA SER A 116 2.38 -15.59 6.84
C SER A 116 1.26 -14.85 7.58
N HIS A 117 0.67 -13.81 6.96
CA HIS A 117 -0.46 -13.07 7.49
C HIS A 117 -1.79 -13.76 7.12
N PRO A 118 -2.59 -14.26 8.08
CA PRO A 118 -3.79 -15.05 7.79
C PRO A 118 -4.79 -14.37 6.84
N ARG A 119 -4.97 -13.05 6.96
CA ARG A 119 -5.86 -12.27 6.09
C ARG A 119 -5.46 -12.30 4.62
N VAL A 120 -4.16 -12.36 4.35
CA VAL A 120 -3.61 -12.46 2.99
C VAL A 120 -3.83 -13.87 2.45
N LYS A 121 -3.53 -14.90 3.25
CA LYS A 121 -3.68 -16.30 2.86
C LYS A 121 -5.10 -16.61 2.36
N VAL A 122 -6.13 -16.12 3.05
CA VAL A 122 -7.52 -16.26 2.63
C VAL A 122 -7.76 -15.69 1.22
N ARG A 123 -7.20 -14.52 0.92
CA ARG A 123 -7.34 -13.88 -0.40
C ARG A 123 -6.48 -14.58 -1.46
N PHE A 124 -5.36 -15.16 -1.07
CA PHE A 124 -4.47 -15.93 -1.93
C PHE A 124 -5.14 -17.22 -2.39
N ASP A 125 -5.84 -17.91 -1.48
CA ASP A 125 -6.62 -19.10 -1.80
C ASP A 125 -7.79 -18.77 -2.76
N VAL A 126 -8.42 -17.60 -2.61
CA VAL A 126 -9.43 -17.11 -3.58
C VAL A 126 -8.80 -16.92 -4.96
N LEU A 127 -7.65 -16.25 -5.05
CA LEU A 127 -6.96 -15.99 -6.32
C LEU A 127 -6.49 -17.29 -7.00
N GLN A 128 -6.11 -18.30 -6.24
CA GLN A 128 -5.73 -19.62 -6.77
C GLN A 128 -6.91 -20.40 -7.37
N SER A 129 -8.14 -20.10 -6.97
CA SER A 129 -9.29 -20.88 -7.40
C SER A 129 -9.56 -20.74 -8.90
N HIS A 130 -9.87 -21.86 -9.56
CA HIS A 130 -10.22 -21.86 -10.98
C HIS A 130 -11.42 -20.95 -11.26
N PHE A 131 -12.42 -20.92 -10.39
CA PHE A 131 -13.60 -20.04 -10.54
C PHE A 131 -13.20 -18.57 -10.65
N TYR A 132 -12.26 -18.11 -9.82
CA TYR A 132 -11.79 -16.72 -9.83
C TYR A 132 -10.90 -16.41 -11.04
N LEU A 133 -10.05 -17.36 -11.44
CA LEU A 133 -9.15 -17.20 -12.58
C LEU A 133 -9.85 -17.32 -13.94
N ALA A 134 -10.97 -18.04 -14.04
CA ALA A 134 -11.62 -18.37 -15.31
C ALA A 134 -12.88 -17.56 -15.62
N THR A 135 -13.06 -16.39 -15.02
CA THR A 135 -14.20 -15.48 -15.31
C THR A 135 -14.20 -15.00 -16.76
N ASN A 136 -15.35 -14.55 -17.27
CA ASN A 136 -15.45 -14.04 -18.65
C ASN A 136 -14.51 -12.86 -18.90
N THR A 137 -14.37 -11.95 -17.93
CA THR A 137 -13.43 -10.82 -18.01
C THR A 137 -11.97 -11.28 -18.07
N ALA A 138 -11.59 -12.24 -17.21
CA ALA A 138 -10.25 -12.82 -17.20
C ALA A 138 -9.94 -13.53 -18.53
N ARG A 139 -10.89 -14.31 -19.06
CA ARG A 139 -10.77 -14.98 -20.37
C ARG A 139 -10.63 -13.98 -21.52
N ALA A 140 -11.41 -12.89 -21.53
CA ALA A 140 -11.32 -11.86 -22.54
C ALA A 140 -9.94 -11.15 -22.52
N LEU A 141 -9.42 -10.86 -21.32
CA LEU A 141 -8.09 -10.25 -21.16
C LEU A 141 -6.97 -11.20 -21.58
N LEU A 142 -7.06 -12.50 -21.23
CA LEU A 142 -6.15 -13.53 -21.72
C LEU A 142 -6.15 -13.60 -23.25
N ALA A 143 -7.33 -13.71 -23.88
CA ALA A 143 -7.44 -13.74 -25.34
C ALA A 143 -6.79 -12.51 -25.99
N LYS A 144 -7.04 -11.31 -25.44
CA LYS A 144 -6.42 -10.06 -25.90
C LYS A 144 -4.89 -10.11 -25.82
N LYS A 145 -4.33 -10.53 -24.68
CA LYS A 145 -2.87 -10.56 -24.46
C LYS A 145 -2.18 -11.66 -25.27
N LEU A 146 -2.84 -12.80 -25.45
CA LEU A 146 -2.27 -13.98 -26.11
C LEU A 146 -2.42 -13.99 -27.63
N ARG A 147 -3.27 -13.13 -28.20
CA ARG A 147 -3.51 -13.05 -29.65
C ARG A 147 -2.23 -12.84 -30.48
N LYS A 148 -1.27 -12.07 -29.96
CA LYS A 148 0.02 -11.84 -30.63
C LYS A 148 0.93 -13.09 -30.68
N PHE A 149 0.59 -14.14 -29.94
CA PHE A 149 1.32 -15.40 -29.90
C PHE A 149 0.55 -16.55 -30.55
N LYS A 150 -0.53 -16.26 -31.30
CA LYS A 150 -1.45 -17.28 -31.86
C LYS A 150 -0.79 -18.34 -32.75
N ASP A 151 0.39 -18.04 -33.30
CA ASP A 151 1.14 -18.91 -34.21
C ASP A 151 2.23 -19.74 -33.49
N ARG A 152 2.35 -19.58 -32.16
CA ARG A 152 3.24 -20.39 -31.31
C ARG A 152 2.52 -21.67 -30.89
N GLU A 153 3.27 -22.72 -30.54
CA GLU A 153 2.69 -23.96 -29.96
C GLU A 153 2.73 -23.96 -28.42
N HIS A 154 3.82 -23.43 -27.85
CA HIS A 154 4.05 -23.38 -26.41
C HIS A 154 4.69 -22.06 -26.01
N ILE A 155 4.30 -21.56 -24.84
CA ILE A 155 4.85 -20.35 -24.23
C ILE A 155 5.13 -20.65 -22.75
N ASP A 156 6.37 -20.46 -22.34
CA ASP A 156 6.75 -20.31 -20.93
C ASP A 156 7.02 -18.82 -20.69
N SER A 157 6.11 -18.15 -19.99
CA SER A 157 6.18 -16.69 -19.86
C SER A 157 7.38 -16.22 -19.06
N LEU A 158 7.94 -17.03 -18.16
CA LEU A 158 9.14 -16.67 -17.42
C LEU A 158 10.37 -16.64 -18.34
N VAL A 159 10.43 -17.55 -19.31
CA VAL A 159 11.47 -17.55 -20.35
C VAL A 159 11.29 -16.36 -21.29
N GLU A 160 10.04 -16.07 -21.70
CA GLU A 160 9.72 -14.94 -22.59
C GLU A 160 10.01 -13.56 -21.97
N THR A 161 10.15 -13.49 -20.64
CA THR A 161 10.46 -12.25 -19.92
C THR A 161 11.80 -12.28 -19.21
N ASP A 162 12.64 -13.30 -19.41
CA ASP A 162 13.91 -13.47 -18.70
C ASP A 162 13.78 -13.32 -17.17
N GLY A 163 12.67 -13.84 -16.61
CA GLY A 163 12.33 -13.69 -15.18
C GLY A 163 11.98 -12.28 -14.72
N ASN A 164 11.96 -11.27 -15.60
CA ASN A 164 11.61 -9.89 -15.24
C ASN A 164 10.14 -9.77 -14.83
N MET A 165 9.91 -9.47 -13.54
CA MET A 165 8.57 -9.37 -12.95
C MET A 165 7.71 -8.25 -13.55
N ASP A 166 8.31 -7.13 -13.93
CA ASP A 166 7.58 -6.01 -14.52
C ASP A 166 7.12 -6.32 -15.95
N GLU A 167 7.96 -7.02 -16.72
CA GLU A 167 7.59 -7.55 -18.03
C GLU A 167 6.53 -8.65 -17.92
N LEU A 168 6.67 -9.58 -16.97
CA LEU A 168 5.69 -10.63 -16.70
C LEU A 168 4.33 -10.02 -16.36
N HIS A 169 4.31 -9.01 -15.50
CA HIS A 169 3.11 -8.27 -15.14
C HIS A 169 2.48 -7.62 -16.38
N THR A 170 3.27 -6.85 -17.12
CA THR A 170 2.80 -6.09 -18.28
C THR A 170 2.28 -7.00 -19.40
N LYS A 171 2.98 -8.08 -19.69
CA LYS A 171 2.69 -8.97 -20.83
C LYS A 171 1.65 -10.03 -20.52
N PHE A 172 1.64 -10.60 -19.30
CA PHE A 172 0.89 -11.83 -19.00
C PHE A 172 -0.07 -11.73 -17.81
N GLN A 173 -0.08 -10.64 -17.01
CA GLN A 173 -1.09 -10.46 -15.95
C GLN A 173 -2.50 -10.40 -16.54
N PHE A 174 -3.44 -11.10 -15.91
CA PHE A 174 -4.83 -11.16 -16.39
C PHE A 174 -5.89 -11.18 -15.29
N GLN A 175 -5.51 -11.42 -14.03
CA GLN A 175 -6.42 -11.40 -12.89
C GLN A 175 -5.73 -10.80 -11.66
N ARG A 176 -6.51 -10.20 -10.74
CA ARG A 176 -6.02 -9.70 -9.46
C ARG A 176 -7.06 -9.87 -8.37
N VAL A 177 -6.60 -9.98 -7.13
CA VAL A 177 -7.45 -9.86 -5.95
C VAL A 177 -6.93 -8.71 -5.09
N GLN A 178 -7.81 -7.80 -4.71
CA GLN A 178 -7.46 -6.74 -3.75
C GLN A 178 -7.43 -7.29 -2.33
N ILE A 179 -6.43 -6.83 -1.59
CA ILE A 179 -6.26 -7.01 -0.15
C ILE A 179 -6.36 -5.63 0.48
N ASP A 180 -7.34 -5.47 1.36
CA ASP A 180 -7.65 -4.25 2.10
C ASP A 180 -7.91 -3.03 1.17
N THR A 181 -9.17 -2.70 0.90
CA THR A 181 -9.57 -1.58 0.01
C THR A 181 -9.70 -0.23 0.74
N SER A 182 -9.27 0.84 0.07
CA SER A 182 -9.28 2.30 0.37
C SER A 182 -8.94 2.77 1.80
N ALA A 183 -8.29 3.92 1.97
CA ALA A 183 -7.97 4.47 3.29
C ALA A 183 -9.21 4.78 4.16
N LEU A 184 -10.40 4.92 3.58
CA LEU A 184 -11.64 5.34 4.25
C LEU A 184 -12.63 4.20 4.54
N GLU A 185 -12.78 3.25 3.61
CA GLU A 185 -13.34 1.94 3.98
C GLU A 185 -12.43 1.29 5.03
N LYS A 186 -11.09 1.45 4.92
CA LYS A 186 -10.17 1.16 6.02
C LYS A 186 -10.49 1.99 7.22
N ALA A 187 -10.33 3.30 7.31
CA ALA A 187 -10.56 4.02 8.56
C ALA A 187 -11.87 3.60 9.27
N SER A 188 -13.01 3.55 8.56
CA SER A 188 -14.29 3.10 9.14
C SER A 188 -14.34 1.61 9.54
N VAL A 189 -13.76 0.70 8.75
CA VAL A 189 -13.66 -0.75 9.06
C VAL A 189 -12.53 -1.03 10.06
N PHE A 190 -11.36 -0.43 9.92
CA PHE A 190 -10.17 -0.38 10.78
C PHE A 190 -10.50 0.17 12.18
N PHE A 191 -11.41 1.15 12.31
CA PHE A 191 -11.93 1.55 13.62
C PHE A 191 -12.97 0.57 14.19
N ARG A 192 -13.86 0.00 13.36
CA ARG A 192 -14.78 -1.08 13.79
C ARG A 192 -14.08 -2.42 14.06
N ALA A 193 -12.93 -2.65 13.43
CA ALA A 193 -12.12 -3.87 13.48
C ALA A 193 -10.95 -3.73 14.47
N MET A 194 -10.48 -2.53 14.81
CA MET A 194 -9.61 -2.34 15.99
C MET A 194 -10.31 -2.83 17.26
N LEU A 195 -11.65 -2.75 17.30
CA LEU A 195 -12.45 -3.31 18.39
C LEU A 195 -12.59 -4.85 18.35
N ASN A 196 -12.31 -5.53 17.22
CA ASN A 196 -12.67 -6.94 17.04
C ASN A 196 -11.66 -7.87 16.33
N TYR A 197 -10.71 -7.38 15.51
CA TYR A 197 -9.94 -8.18 14.54
C TYR A 197 -8.48 -7.75 14.24
N GLY A 198 -7.90 -6.76 14.92
CA GLY A 198 -6.44 -6.64 14.97
C GLY A 198 -5.85 -5.23 14.83
N LYS A 199 -4.67 -5.10 15.42
CA LYS A 199 -3.82 -3.91 15.52
C LYS A 199 -3.25 -3.55 14.14
N PRO A 200 -2.94 -2.28 13.83
CA PRO A 200 -2.00 -1.99 12.74
C PRO A 200 -0.74 -2.85 12.93
N ASP A 201 -0.28 -3.48 11.86
CA ASP A 201 0.87 -4.40 11.88
C ASP A 201 1.87 -4.05 10.78
N ASP A 202 3.00 -4.77 10.75
CA ASP A 202 4.08 -4.53 9.79
C ASP A 202 3.59 -4.64 8.33
N LEU A 203 2.65 -5.54 8.03
CA LEU A 203 2.06 -5.65 6.70
C LEU A 203 1.26 -4.40 6.32
N ALA A 204 0.50 -3.83 7.25
CA ALA A 204 -0.25 -2.60 7.02
C ALA A 204 0.68 -1.39 6.81
N GLY A 205 1.78 -1.28 7.57
CA GLY A 205 2.78 -0.22 7.40
C GLY A 205 3.59 -0.37 6.10
N ALA A 206 3.87 -1.60 5.67
CA ALA A 206 4.67 -1.89 4.48
C ALA A 206 3.88 -1.73 3.17
N LEU A 207 2.64 -2.24 3.12
CA LEU A 207 1.88 -2.34 1.87
C LEU A 207 0.59 -1.52 1.87
N GLY A 208 0.10 -1.06 3.03
CA GLY A 208 -1.16 -0.32 3.11
C GLY A 208 -2.32 -1.11 2.50
N GLY A 209 -2.85 -0.65 1.37
CA GLY A 209 -3.77 -1.42 0.53
C GLY A 209 -3.09 -1.88 -0.74
N PHE A 210 -3.17 -3.17 -1.02
CA PHE A 210 -2.43 -3.77 -2.11
C PHE A 210 -3.26 -4.83 -2.84
N ALA A 211 -2.67 -5.45 -3.85
CA ALA A 211 -3.29 -6.56 -4.55
C ALA A 211 -2.29 -7.67 -4.81
N MET A 212 -2.81 -8.89 -4.90
CA MET A 212 -2.10 -10.00 -5.51
C MET A 212 -2.58 -10.18 -6.93
N TYR A 213 -1.68 -10.64 -7.79
CA TYR A 213 -1.89 -10.72 -9.23
C TYR A 213 -1.61 -12.13 -9.72
N ALA A 214 -2.33 -12.52 -10.77
CA ALA A 214 -2.09 -13.74 -11.51
C ALA A 214 -1.67 -13.40 -12.94
N ALA A 215 -0.54 -13.96 -13.37
CA ALA A 215 -0.07 -13.94 -14.74
C ALA A 215 -0.06 -15.36 -15.33
N ALA A 216 -0.37 -15.50 -16.62
CA ALA A 216 -0.28 -16.79 -17.29
C ALA A 216 1.20 -17.24 -17.34
N ALA A 217 1.49 -18.45 -16.85
CA ALA A 217 2.85 -18.98 -16.75
C ALA A 217 3.18 -19.97 -17.88
N LYS A 218 2.37 -21.01 -18.04
CA LYS A 218 2.56 -22.04 -19.07
C LYS A 218 1.34 -22.15 -19.95
N ILE A 219 1.50 -21.85 -21.23
CA ILE A 219 0.41 -21.79 -22.21
C ILE A 219 0.70 -22.76 -23.36
N HIS A 220 -0.29 -23.57 -23.71
CA HIS A 220 -0.27 -24.34 -24.96
C HIS A 220 -1.26 -23.73 -25.93
N ILE A 221 -0.87 -23.58 -27.19
CA ILE A 221 -1.75 -23.06 -28.25
C ILE A 221 -1.93 -24.16 -29.28
N ARG A 222 -3.19 -24.44 -29.60
CA ARG A 222 -3.57 -25.53 -30.49
C ARG A 222 -4.64 -25.07 -31.47
N PRO A 223 -4.74 -25.67 -32.67
CA PRO A 223 -5.91 -25.49 -33.52
C PRO A 223 -7.20 -25.84 -32.77
N SER A 224 -8.26 -25.07 -33.02
CA SER A 224 -9.57 -25.38 -32.46
C SER A 224 -10.08 -26.71 -33.04
N ILE A 225 -10.51 -27.63 -32.18
CA ILE A 225 -11.13 -28.89 -32.60
C ILE A 225 -12.52 -28.64 -33.23
N ILE A 226 -13.18 -27.54 -32.86
CA ILE A 226 -14.51 -27.17 -33.33
C ILE A 226 -14.47 -25.76 -33.93
N GLY A 227 -14.71 -25.65 -35.24
CA GLY A 227 -14.68 -24.39 -36.00
C GLY A 227 -13.26 -23.90 -36.31
N ALA A 228 -13.16 -22.79 -37.04
CA ALA A 228 -11.88 -22.17 -37.38
C ALA A 228 -11.27 -21.42 -36.18
N GLY A 229 -9.93 -21.35 -36.13
CA GLY A 229 -9.17 -20.56 -35.15
C GLY A 229 -8.25 -21.38 -34.26
N THR A 230 -7.59 -20.72 -33.31
CA THR A 230 -6.70 -21.33 -32.32
C THR A 230 -7.23 -21.13 -30.90
N VAL A 231 -6.93 -22.09 -30.02
CA VAL A 231 -7.27 -22.07 -28.61
C VAL A 231 -5.98 -22.04 -27.80
N ALA A 232 -5.87 -21.09 -26.89
CA ALA A 232 -4.84 -21.09 -25.85
C ALA A 232 -5.37 -21.78 -24.58
N GLU A 233 -4.58 -22.70 -24.05
CA GLU A 233 -4.80 -23.42 -22.81
C GLU A 233 -3.75 -22.99 -21.77
N VAL A 234 -4.17 -22.16 -20.81
CA VAL A 234 -3.33 -21.75 -19.69
C VAL A 234 -3.37 -22.86 -18.63
N THR A 235 -2.23 -23.51 -18.41
CA THR A 235 -2.10 -24.66 -17.51
C THR A 235 -1.50 -24.30 -16.16
N HIS A 236 -0.71 -23.23 -16.11
CA HIS A 236 -0.09 -22.73 -14.89
C HIS A 236 -0.19 -21.20 -14.86
N VAL A 237 -0.24 -20.66 -13.64
CA VAL A 237 -0.21 -19.22 -13.38
C VAL A 237 0.91 -18.88 -12.39
N ALA A 238 1.50 -17.70 -12.53
CA ALA A 238 2.40 -17.11 -11.55
C ALA A 238 1.60 -16.15 -10.67
N LEU A 239 1.66 -16.36 -9.35
CA LEU A 239 0.98 -15.55 -8.34
C LEU A 239 1.99 -14.75 -7.53
N TYR A 240 1.76 -13.44 -7.38
CA TYR A 240 2.70 -12.51 -6.74
C TYR A 240 2.00 -11.24 -6.23
N VAL A 241 2.72 -10.44 -5.46
CA VAL A 241 2.32 -9.10 -5.01
C VAL A 241 2.95 -8.04 -5.91
N LYS A 242 2.18 -7.00 -6.24
CA LYS A 242 2.68 -5.74 -6.78
C LYS A 242 2.09 -4.60 -5.97
N ASN A 243 2.91 -3.66 -5.52
CA ASN A 243 2.43 -2.50 -4.76
C ASN A 243 3.20 -1.22 -5.11
N PRO A 244 2.54 -0.14 -5.54
CA PRO A 244 3.18 1.17 -5.61
C PRO A 244 3.36 1.75 -4.21
N TYR A 245 4.60 1.93 -3.77
CA TYR A 245 4.96 2.55 -2.50
C TYR A 245 5.24 4.04 -2.73
N SER A 246 4.27 4.88 -2.38
CA SER A 246 4.23 6.29 -2.79
C SER A 246 3.46 7.16 -1.80
N PHE A 247 4.03 8.30 -1.43
CA PHE A 247 3.39 9.36 -0.62
C PHE A 247 2.73 10.42 -1.52
N PHE A 248 1.90 9.98 -2.46
CA PHE A 248 1.15 10.86 -3.38
C PHE A 248 -0.31 10.95 -2.95
N ASP A 249 -0.83 12.17 -2.98
CA ASP A 249 -2.21 12.52 -2.63
C ASP A 249 -3.14 12.32 -3.83
N ASP A 250 -4.23 11.56 -3.62
CA ASP A 250 -5.25 11.40 -4.66
C ASP A 250 -5.96 12.74 -4.87
N GLU A 251 -6.03 13.21 -6.12
CA GLU A 251 -6.71 14.45 -6.50
C GLU A 251 -8.19 14.46 -6.12
N LYS A 252 -8.78 13.30 -5.84
CA LYS A 252 -10.16 13.15 -5.35
C LYS A 252 -10.29 13.37 -3.84
N GLU A 253 -9.20 13.39 -3.08
CA GLU A 253 -9.19 13.64 -1.64
C GLU A 253 -8.99 15.14 -1.35
N SER A 254 -9.68 15.66 -0.33
CA SER A 254 -9.50 17.04 0.11
C SER A 254 -8.21 17.21 0.90
N GLY A 255 -7.13 17.47 0.17
CA GLY A 255 -5.82 17.77 0.74
C GLY A 255 -4.94 16.53 0.95
N SER A 256 -3.87 16.70 1.74
CA SER A 256 -2.84 15.68 1.86
C SER A 256 -3.21 14.56 2.81
N GLN A 257 -3.14 13.29 2.38
CA GLN A 257 -3.59 12.12 3.14
C GLN A 257 -2.92 12.06 4.53
N TYR A 258 -3.74 11.87 5.57
CA TYR A 258 -3.31 11.73 6.95
C TYR A 258 -2.88 10.29 7.25
N LEU A 259 -1.69 10.15 7.83
CA LEU A 259 -0.97 8.89 8.06
C LEU A 259 -0.84 8.53 9.55
N GLY A 260 -1.59 9.22 10.41
CA GLY A 260 -1.56 9.02 11.86
C GLY A 260 -0.77 10.09 12.59
N HIS A 261 -0.80 10.05 13.93
CA HIS A 261 0.08 10.85 14.77
C HIS A 261 1.27 10.00 15.22
N TRP A 262 2.49 10.47 15.06
CA TRP A 262 3.70 9.70 15.30
C TRP A 262 4.58 10.34 16.36
N ASN A 263 5.35 9.52 17.06
CA ASN A 263 6.50 9.93 17.84
C ASN A 263 7.64 8.92 17.63
N ARG A 264 8.76 9.11 18.34
CA ARG A 264 9.96 8.26 18.20
C ARG A 264 9.78 6.83 18.68
N ASP A 265 8.64 6.47 19.25
CA ASP A 265 8.34 5.15 19.81
C ASP A 265 7.17 4.45 19.10
N GLY A 266 6.35 5.17 18.32
CA GLY A 266 5.30 4.56 17.53
C GLY A 266 4.25 5.55 17.02
N ILE A 267 3.11 4.97 16.64
CA ILE A 267 1.94 5.67 16.10
C ILE A 267 0.80 5.72 17.13
N CYS A 268 0.06 6.81 17.11
CA CYS A 268 -1.20 7.06 17.78
C CYS A 268 -2.28 7.29 16.71
N LEU A 269 -3.43 6.63 16.87
CA LEU A 269 -4.54 6.75 15.94
C LEU A 269 -5.63 7.65 16.50
N VAL A 270 -6.08 8.59 15.67
CA VAL A 270 -7.15 9.54 15.99
C VAL A 270 -8.27 9.37 14.96
N PRO A 271 -9.34 8.61 15.29
CA PRO A 271 -10.44 8.35 14.37
C PRO A 271 -11.06 9.60 13.76
N GLU A 272 -11.25 10.62 14.59
CA GLU A 272 -11.78 11.92 14.19
C GLU A 272 -10.87 12.62 13.17
N GLY A 273 -9.56 12.35 13.18
CA GLY A 273 -8.60 12.84 12.19
C GLY A 273 -8.84 12.26 10.78
N TYR A 274 -9.14 10.97 10.67
CA TYR A 274 -9.44 10.33 9.38
C TYR A 274 -10.81 10.76 8.84
N VAL A 275 -11.83 10.88 9.72
CA VAL A 275 -13.16 11.34 9.32
C VAL A 275 -13.13 12.80 8.88
N SER A 276 -12.44 13.67 9.63
CA SER A 276 -12.37 15.11 9.34
C SER A 276 -11.71 15.43 8.01
N GLN A 277 -10.64 14.71 7.66
CA GLN A 277 -9.97 14.84 6.38
C GLN A 277 -10.92 14.58 5.20
N TRP A 278 -11.77 13.56 5.27
CA TRP A 278 -12.65 13.19 4.17
C TRP A 278 -13.95 13.98 4.13
N ALA A 279 -14.51 14.29 5.29
CA ALA A 279 -15.72 15.12 5.39
C ALA A 279 -15.42 16.62 5.20
N ASN A 280 -14.14 16.98 5.04
CA ASN A 280 -13.64 18.35 5.03
C ASN A 280 -14.20 19.19 6.19
N PHE A 281 -14.35 18.55 7.36
CA PHE A 281 -14.93 19.14 8.56
C PHE A 281 -14.06 18.80 9.77
N GLY A 282 -13.56 19.82 10.46
CA GLY A 282 -12.63 19.66 11.58
C GLY A 282 -11.15 19.73 11.14
N SER A 283 -10.27 20.00 12.09
CA SER A 283 -8.85 20.27 11.84
C SER A 283 -7.90 19.41 12.69
N TRP A 284 -8.42 18.36 13.33
CA TRP A 284 -7.69 17.55 14.32
C TRP A 284 -6.45 16.85 13.77
N SER A 285 -6.48 16.41 12.51
CA SER A 285 -5.32 15.87 11.82
C SER A 285 -4.18 16.89 11.67
N LYS A 286 -4.39 18.18 11.94
CA LYS A 286 -3.37 19.24 11.84
C LYS A 286 -2.67 19.54 13.16
N TYR A 287 -3.14 19.01 14.29
CA TYR A 287 -2.64 19.40 15.61
C TYR A 287 -1.82 18.31 16.27
N ILE A 288 -0.85 18.73 17.08
CA ILE A 288 -0.08 17.86 17.96
C ILE A 288 -0.99 17.42 19.10
N ILE A 289 -0.91 16.14 19.47
CA ILE A 289 -1.77 15.56 20.52
C ILE A 289 -0.93 14.88 21.58
N GLN A 290 -1.32 15.05 22.84
CA GLN A 290 -0.75 14.38 23.99
C GLN A 290 -1.85 13.56 24.70
N PRO A 291 -1.83 12.23 24.60
CA PRO A 291 -2.73 11.33 25.31
C PRO A 291 -2.57 11.43 26.84
N GLU A 292 -3.66 11.28 27.59
CA GLU A 292 -3.66 11.25 29.05
C GLU A 292 -3.10 9.94 29.62
N GLY A 293 -2.37 10.02 30.74
CA GLY A 293 -1.77 8.88 31.45
C GLY A 293 -0.31 9.10 31.88
N PRO A 294 0.29 8.17 32.64
CA PRO A 294 1.64 8.32 33.22
C PRO A 294 2.76 8.41 32.17
N TYR A 295 2.45 8.11 30.91
CA TYR A 295 3.35 8.16 29.77
C TYR A 295 2.82 9.09 28.67
N GLY A 296 2.09 10.15 28.99
CA GLY A 296 1.55 11.08 27.98
C GLY A 296 2.65 11.66 27.09
N ARG A 297 2.98 10.94 26.02
CA ARG A 297 3.98 11.31 25.02
C ARG A 297 3.29 12.18 23.99
N THR A 298 4.00 13.18 23.53
CA THR A 298 3.56 14.01 22.42
C THR A 298 3.58 13.18 21.14
N TYR A 299 2.55 13.31 20.31
CA TYR A 299 2.50 12.74 18.96
C TYR A 299 2.18 13.83 17.94
N TRP A 300 2.91 13.81 16.84
CA TRP A 300 2.84 14.80 15.76
C TRP A 300 2.05 14.23 14.59
N PRO A 301 1.14 15.01 14.00
CA PRO A 301 0.42 14.55 12.83
C PRO A 301 1.37 14.38 11.65
N VAL A 302 1.20 13.30 10.90
CA VAL A 302 1.98 13.02 9.69
C VAL A 302 1.03 12.90 8.50
N HIS A 303 1.43 13.47 7.37
CA HIS A 303 0.74 13.43 6.09
C HIS A 303 1.71 13.14 4.95
N ASN A 304 1.19 12.73 3.80
CA ASN A 304 1.99 12.58 2.57
C ASN A 304 2.79 13.85 2.23
N SER A 305 2.22 15.04 2.46
CA SER A 305 2.88 16.32 2.19
C SER A 305 4.13 16.56 3.04
N ASP A 306 4.25 15.92 4.21
CA ASP A 306 5.45 16.01 5.04
C ASP A 306 6.63 15.29 4.36
N PHE A 307 6.37 14.12 3.76
CA PHE A 307 7.33 13.40 2.94
C PHE A 307 7.73 14.20 1.71
N ARG A 308 6.77 14.85 1.02
CA ARG A 308 7.08 15.68 -0.16
C ARG A 308 7.88 16.92 0.18
N ARG A 309 7.57 17.62 1.28
CA ARG A 309 8.39 18.74 1.75
C ARG A 309 9.81 18.29 2.10
N TRP A 310 9.96 17.16 2.78
CA TRP A 310 11.27 16.57 3.03
C TRP A 310 12.00 16.25 1.72
N GLN A 311 11.30 15.65 0.76
CA GLN A 311 11.84 15.29 -0.55
C GLN A 311 12.40 16.49 -1.30
N ASP A 312 11.64 17.59 -1.31
CA ASP A 312 12.00 18.84 -1.97
C ASP A 312 13.19 19.53 -1.30
N ALA A 313 13.22 19.53 0.03
CA ALA A 313 14.31 20.15 0.79
C ALA A 313 15.65 19.42 0.67
N HIS A 314 15.63 18.09 0.47
CA HIS A 314 16.85 17.26 0.50
C HIS A 314 17.31 16.77 -0.88
N ASN A 315 16.48 16.92 -1.92
CA ASN A 315 16.72 16.30 -3.24
C ASN A 315 16.98 14.78 -3.15
N ALA A 316 16.35 14.14 -2.17
CA ALA A 316 16.35 12.71 -1.92
C ALA A 316 14.92 12.28 -1.59
N GLY A 317 14.64 10.98 -1.49
CA GLY A 317 13.29 10.46 -1.38
C GLY A 317 12.73 10.05 -2.74
N GLY A 318 12.06 8.90 -2.83
CA GLY A 318 11.54 8.47 -4.12
C GLY A 318 10.57 7.30 -4.06
N ASP A 319 9.50 7.40 -4.83
CA ASP A 319 8.47 6.38 -4.94
C ASP A 319 9.00 5.13 -5.66
N ILE A 320 8.54 3.96 -5.23
CA ILE A 320 9.07 2.65 -5.65
C ILE A 320 7.90 1.72 -6.01
N ILE A 321 8.04 0.95 -7.08
CA ILE A 321 7.17 -0.19 -7.39
C ILE A 321 7.76 -1.44 -6.73
N LEU A 322 7.01 -2.01 -5.80
CA LEU A 322 7.36 -3.25 -5.12
C LEU A 322 6.78 -4.43 -5.90
N TYR A 323 7.60 -5.45 -6.11
CA TYR A 323 7.18 -6.80 -6.48
C TYR A 323 7.67 -7.78 -5.41
N SER A 324 6.87 -8.79 -5.10
CA SER A 324 7.38 -9.99 -4.42
C SER A 324 8.01 -10.95 -5.44
N ASP A 325 8.68 -11.99 -4.93
CA ASP A 325 8.79 -13.25 -5.67
C ASP A 325 7.41 -13.86 -5.95
N PHE A 326 7.38 -14.96 -6.71
CA PHE A 326 6.13 -15.56 -7.19
C PHE A 326 6.05 -17.05 -6.87
N GLN A 327 4.81 -17.54 -6.79
CA GLN A 327 4.51 -18.97 -6.75
C GLN A 327 3.87 -19.41 -8.06
N ILE A 328 4.39 -20.49 -8.67
CA ILE A 328 3.79 -21.12 -9.84
C ILE A 328 2.76 -22.15 -9.38
N VAL A 329 1.52 -21.97 -9.81
CA VAL A 329 0.40 -22.84 -9.46
C VAL A 329 -0.17 -23.49 -10.72
N LYS A 330 -0.30 -24.82 -10.70
CA LYS A 330 -0.99 -25.57 -11.75
C LYS A 330 -2.49 -25.40 -11.60
N ILE A 331 -3.18 -25.09 -12.69
CA ILE A 331 -4.63 -24.89 -12.72
C ILE A 331 -5.29 -26.11 -13.38
N SER A 332 -6.33 -26.63 -12.73
CA SER A 332 -7.14 -27.75 -13.24
C SER A 332 -8.63 -27.44 -13.08
N PRO A 333 -9.43 -27.52 -14.17
CA PRO A 333 -9.00 -27.72 -15.56
C PRO A 333 -8.22 -26.50 -16.10
N PRO A 334 -7.46 -26.62 -17.21
CA PRO A 334 -6.80 -25.48 -17.84
C PRO A 334 -7.80 -24.41 -18.29
N ILE A 335 -7.40 -23.14 -18.21
CA ILE A 335 -8.24 -22.03 -18.69
C ILE A 335 -8.10 -21.96 -20.22
N LYS A 336 -9.21 -22.21 -20.92
CA LYS A 336 -9.25 -22.18 -22.39
C LYS A 336 -9.83 -20.87 -22.91
N VAL A 337 -9.14 -20.25 -23.86
CA VAL A 337 -9.58 -19.04 -24.55
C VAL A 337 -9.35 -19.18 -26.05
N ARG A 338 -10.27 -18.67 -26.88
CA ARG A 338 -10.06 -18.54 -28.33
C ARG A 338 -9.25 -17.27 -28.60
N LEU A 339 -8.28 -17.34 -29.52
CA LEU A 339 -7.39 -16.23 -29.87
C LEU A 339 -7.91 -15.40 -31.04
#